data_AF-D3AVL8-F1
#
_entry.id   AF-D3AVL8-F1
#
_cell.length_a   1.000
_cell.length_b   1.000
_cell.length_c   1.000
_cell.angle_alpha   90.00
_cell.angle_beta   90.00
_cell.angle_gamma   90.00
#
_symmetry.space_group_name_H-M   'P 1'
#
loop_
_entity.id
_entity.type
_entity.pdbx_description
1 polymer ?
#
loop_
_entity_poly.entity_id
_entity_poly.type
_entity_poly.pdbx_seq_one_letter_code
_entity_poly.pdbx_strand_id
1 'polypeptide(L)' 'MKVQCPSGEEIEIIVSQDDRIFDIKEKIHNETGTPSEHQLIKIEGKKTLSKRKDKKKISYFDLDNNSSLIVSMCISH' A
#
# COMPACT_ATOMS: atom_id res chain seq x y z
N MET A 1 1.64 -8.32 -4.43
CA MET A 1 2.39 -7.34 -3.61
C MET A 1 2.00 -7.56 -2.17
N LYS A 2 2.99 -7.68 -1.29
CA LYS A 2 2.74 -7.95 0.13
C LYS A 2 2.54 -6.65 0.89
N VAL A 3 1.53 -6.60 1.74
CA VAL A 3 1.22 -5.46 2.61
C VAL A 3 1.28 -5.95 4.05
N GLN A 4 2.26 -5.46 4.79
CA GLN A 4 2.45 -5.77 6.19
C GLN A 4 1.75 -4.73 7.07
N CYS A 5 0.82 -5.22 7.88
CA CYS A 5 0.11 -4.44 8.87
C CYS A 5 0.90 -4.37 10.19
N PRO A 6 0.77 -3.27 10.96
CA PRO A 6 1.41 -3.16 12.27
C PRO A 6 0.74 -4.07 13.31
N SER A 7 -0.48 -4.56 13.02
CA SER A 7 -1.18 -5.58 13.81
C SER A 7 -0.48 -6.95 13.76
N GLY A 8 0.46 -7.15 12.83
CA GLY A 8 1.12 -8.44 12.59
C GLY A 8 0.51 -9.26 11.46
N GLU A 9 -0.54 -8.76 10.81
CA GLU A 9 -1.17 -9.40 9.65
C GLU A 9 -0.46 -9.05 8.35
N GLU A 10 -0.39 -10.00 7.42
CA GLU A 10 0.11 -9.80 6.06
C GLU A 10 -1.04 -9.99 5.07
N ILE A 11 -1.21 -9.03 4.17
CA ILE A 11 -2.25 -9.03 3.16
C ILE A 11 -1.58 -9.06 1.79
N GLU A 12 -2.05 -9.94 0.92
CA GLU A 12 -1.55 -10.04 -0.44
C GLU A 12 -2.53 -9.39 -1.41
N ILE A 13 -2.11 -8.28 -2.03
CA ILE A 13 -2.90 -7.62 -3.07
C ILE A 13 -2.26 -7.79 -4.44
N ILE A 14 -3.10 -7.93 -5.47
CA ILE A 14 -2.65 -7.98 -6.86
C ILE A 14 -2.61 -6.56 -7.43
N VAL A 15 -1.45 -6.16 -7.94
CA VAL A 15 -1.22 -4.84 -8.54
C VAL A 15 -0.61 -4.98 -9.94
N SER A 16 -0.84 -3.99 -10.78
CA SER A 16 -0.25 -3.85 -12.11
C SER A 16 0.71 -2.66 -12.13
N GLN A 17 1.72 -2.68 -13.00
CA GLN A 17 2.66 -1.56 -13.13
C GLN A 17 1.98 -0.23 -13.49
N ASP A 18 0.78 -0.29 -14.06
CA ASP A 18 -0.03 0.88 -14.39
C ASP A 18 -0.87 1.41 -13.21
N ASP A 19 -1.01 0.62 -12.14
CA ASP A 19 -1.73 1.03 -10.93
C ASP A 19 -1.03 2.21 -10.26
N ARG A 20 -1.81 3.06 -9.61
CA ARG A 20 -1.32 4.19 -8.83
C ARG A 20 -1.26 3.83 -7.36
N ILE A 21 -0.57 4.66 -6.60
CA ILE A 21 -0.53 4.53 -5.13
C ILE A 21 -1.95 4.63 -4.54
N PHE A 22 -2.82 5.43 -5.15
CA PHE A 22 -4.23 5.50 -4.76
C PHE A 22 -4.95 4.15 -4.92
N ASP A 23 -4.78 3.46 -6.05
CA ASP A 23 -5.40 2.15 -6.30
C ASP A 23 -4.94 1.11 -5.28
N ILE A 24 -3.67 1.13 -4.88
CA ILE A 24 -3.14 0.30 -3.80
C ILE A 24 -3.87 0.56 -2.48
N LYS A 25 -4.05 1.83 -2.10
CA LYS A 25 -4.74 2.18 -0.86
C LYS A 25 -6.21 1.76 -0.87
N GLU A 26 -6.85 1.85 -2.04
CA GLU A 26 -8.23 1.40 -2.20
C GLU A 26 -8.34 -0.12 -2.06
N LYS A 27 -7.40 -0.88 -2.63
CA LYS A 27 -7.31 -2.34 -2.41
C LYS A 27 -7.12 -2.67 -0.92
N ILE A 28 -6.17 -2.01 -0.25
CA ILE A 28 -5.97 -2.19 1.20
C ILE A 28 -7.23 -1.80 1.99
N HIS A 29 -7.96 -0.76 1.57
CA HIS A 29 -9.21 -0.36 2.19
C HIS A 29 -10.29 -1.43 2.02
N ASN A 30 -10.40 -2.06 0.85
CA ASN A 30 -11.36 -3.13 0.63
C ASN A 30 -11.04 -4.37 1.48
N GLU A 31 -9.76 -4.68 1.69
CA GLU A 31 -9.34 -5.86 2.47
C GLU A 31 -9.40 -5.62 3.99
N THR A 32 -9.03 -4.41 4.46
CA THR A 32 -8.94 -4.11 5.91
C THR A 32 -10.10 -3.24 6.42
N GLY A 33 -10.83 -2.57 5.54
CA GLY A 33 -11.76 -1.50 5.94
C GLY A 33 -11.07 -0.19 6.37
N THR A 34 -9.73 -0.13 6.38
CA THR A 34 -9.01 1.10 6.79
C THR A 34 -9.15 2.17 5.71
N PRO A 35 -9.66 3.38 6.00
CA PRO A 35 -9.81 4.41 4.99
C PRO A 35 -8.47 4.85 4.41
N SER A 36 -8.38 5.00 3.08
CA SER A 36 -7.16 5.34 2.34
C SER A 36 -6.46 6.62 2.82
N GLU A 37 -7.22 7.54 3.43
CA GLU A 37 -6.69 8.78 4.01
C GLU A 37 -5.90 8.59 5.29
N HIS A 38 -6.17 7.52 6.05
CA HIS A 38 -5.48 7.18 7.29
C HIS A 38 -4.34 6.19 7.05
N GLN A 39 -4.29 5.56 5.88
CA GLN A 39 -3.21 4.66 5.49
C GLN A 39 -1.94 5.44 5.13
N LEU A 40 -0.86 5.25 5.89
CA LEU A 40 0.48 5.69 5.48
C LEU A 40 1.25 4.49 4.95
N ILE A 41 1.43 4.46 3.63
CA ILE A 41 2.22 3.43 2.96
C ILE A 41 3.71 3.77 3.08
N LYS A 42 4.49 2.81 3.54
CA LYS A 42 5.94 2.85 3.61
C LYS A 42 6.51 1.71 2.79
N ILE A 43 7.47 2.00 1.93
CA ILE A 43 8.18 0.98 1.16
C ILE A 43 9.35 0.48 2.02
N GLU A 44 9.55 -0.83 2.10
CA GLU A 44 10.69 -1.39 2.81
C GLU A 44 12.01 -0.86 2.26
N GLY A 45 12.89 -0.36 3.14
CA GLY A 45 14.16 0.27 2.74
C GLY A 45 14.05 1.63 2.03
N LYS A 46 12.85 2.15 1.78
CA LYS A 46 12.59 3.44 1.11
C LYS A 46 11.76 4.38 2.00
N LYS A 47 11.43 5.56 1.47
CA LYS A 47 10.65 6.60 2.16
C LYS A 47 9.15 6.25 2.21
N THR A 48 8.47 6.81 3.21
CA THR A 48 7.00 6.84 3.29
C THR A 48 6.42 7.59 2.10
N LEU A 49 5.43 6.99 1.43
CA LEU A 49 4.70 7.60 0.33
C LEU A 49 3.68 8.60 0.91
N SER A 50 4.00 9.88 0.84
CA SER A 50 3.06 10.94 1.21
C SER A 50 1.87 11.01 0.23
N LYS A 51 0.74 11.58 0.68
CA LYS A 51 -0.48 11.77 -0.14
C LYS A 51 -0.23 12.44 -1.51
N ARG A 52 0.82 13.26 -1.63
CA ARG A 52 1.22 13.87 -2.92
C ARG A 52 1.61 12.86 -4.01
N LYS A 53 1.90 11.62 -3.63
CA LYS A 53 2.27 10.53 -4.54
C LYS A 53 1.09 9.64 -4.93
N ASP A 54 -0.12 9.90 -4.43
CA ASP A 54 -1.32 9.10 -4.75
C ASP A 54 -1.59 9.00 -6.26
N LYS A 55 -1.28 10.06 -7.02
CA LYS A 55 -1.46 10.10 -8.48
C LYS A 55 -0.30 9.47 -9.26
N LYS A 56 0.78 9.05 -8.60
CA LYS A 56 1.95 8.42 -9.26
C LYS A 56 1.70 6.93 -9.41
N LYS A 57 2.13 6.37 -10.55
CA LYS A 57 2.12 4.93 -10.79
C LYS A 57 3.12 4.22 -9.89
N ILE A 58 2.86 2.96 -9.58
CA ILE A 58 3.76 2.12 -8.76
C ILE A 58 5.07 1.83 -9.49
N SER A 59 5.02 1.74 -10.83
CA SER A 59 6.19 1.60 -11.70
C SER A 59 7.18 2.75 -11.57
N TYR A 60 6.72 3.97 -11.24
CA TYR A 60 7.61 5.11 -10.98
C TYR A 60 8.50 4.91 -9.75
N PHE A 61 8.13 3.99 -8.85
CA PHE A 61 8.87 3.67 -7.65
C PHE A 61 9.60 2.32 -7.74
N ASP A 62 9.60 1.70 -8.93
CA ASP A 62 10.12 0.35 -9.17
C ASP A 62 9.46 -0.68 -8.24
N LEU A 63 8.14 -0.55 -8.06
CA LEU A 63 7.33 -1.47 -7.26
C LEU A 63 6.52 -2.41 -8.16
N ASP A 64 6.38 -3.65 -7.71
CA ASP A 64 5.67 -4.72 -8.40
C ASP A 64 5.02 -5.72 -7.41
N ASN A 65 4.49 -6.83 -7.91
CA ASN A 65 3.84 -7.84 -7.07
C ASN A 65 4.78 -8.56 -6.09
N ASN A 66 6.09 -8.59 -6.34
CA ASN A 66 7.08 -9.16 -5.42
C ASN A 66 7.56 -8.17 -4.36
N SER A 67 7.19 -6.89 -4.48
CA SER A 67 7.54 -5.88 -3.50
C SER A 67 6.71 -6.00 -2.22
N SER A 68 7.30 -5.58 -1.10
CA SER A 68 6.66 -5.50 0.22
C SER A 68 6.46 -4.05 0.66
N LEU A 69 5.23 -3.73 1.05
CA LEU A 69 4.84 -2.45 1.64
C LEU A 69 4.46 -2.64 3.09
N ILE A 70 4.73 -1.64 3.91
CA ILE A 70 4.32 -1.57 5.31
C ILE A 70 3.31 -0.44 5.42
N VAL A 71 2.15 -0.69 5.99
CA VAL A 71 1.17 0.36 6.27
C VAL A 71 1.22 0.72 7.76
N SER A 72 1.01 1.99 8.10
CA SER A 72 1.06 2.44 9.50
C SER A 72 -0.16 2.04 10.33
N MET A 73 -1.26 1.67 9.68
CA MET A 73 -2.52 1.36 10.34
C MET A 73 -3.31 0.39 9.47
N CYS A 74 -3.69 -0.74 10.06
CA CYS A 74 -4.72 -1.64 9.56
C CYS A 74 -5.69 -1.84 10.71
N ILE A 75 -6.97 -1.63 10.44
CA ILE A 75 -8.04 -2.14 11.28
C ILE A 75 -8.35 -3.50 10.70
N SER A 76 -8.33 -4.55 11.51
CA SER A 76 -8.74 -5.89 11.07
C SER A 76 -10.05 -6.16 11.79
N HIS A 77 -11.10 -6.45 11.02
CA HIS A 77 -12.46 -6.61 11.53
C HIS A 77 -12.71 -8.04 11.98
#